data_AF-A0AA39D693-F1
#
_entry.id   AF-A0AA39D693-F1
#
_cell.length_a   1.000
_cell.length_b   1.000
_cell.length_c   1.000
_cell.angle_alpha   90.00
_cell.angle_beta   90.00
_cell.angle_gamma   90.00
#
_symmetry.space_group_name_H-M   'P 1'
#
loop_
_entity.id
_entity.type
_entity.pdbx_description
1 polymer ?
#
loop_
_entity_poly.entity_id
_entity_poly.type
_entity_poly.pdbx_seq_one_letter_code
_entity_poly.pdbx_strand_id
1 'polypeptide(L)'
;MAMELTLGLKDQNGTLSLSLLDWGCFVKDIFVKLDGGATWFYQGLVDAFKEQIASAVEDSVSKRIREGIIKLDSLLQSVPKEIPVDHVAALNVTFVKDPVSSNSSIDFEINGLFTAKDGIPAPNNYHKKHRAPVSCTGPAKMIEISLDENVFNSATSVYFKADSMSWIVNKMPDQSLLNTAGWKYIVPQLYNQYPDDGVNLNISVSSQPMLRIADDKVDTTIYSDMIIDVLDSGEVIQVACISLVINATGSVQISKNNLTGSFGLTEFTMSLKWSNIGDLDMHQVQAAMSTVIDTVFLPYLNLHLAKGFPLPVLPGFTLENAEIICRNSQVMVCSDVVHTGEYDLYKLLPLWVNMLSI
;
A
#
# COMPACT_ATOMS: atom_id res chain seq x y z
N MET A 1 5.82 -9.20 42.39
CA MET A 1 5.29 -10.17 41.43
C MET A 1 6.30 -10.36 40.32
N ALA A 2 6.58 -11.59 39.94
CA ALA A 2 7.42 -11.95 38.79
C ALA A 2 6.55 -12.73 37.80
N MET A 3 6.72 -12.46 36.52
CA MET A 3 5.95 -13.08 35.46
C MET A 3 6.89 -13.42 34.30
N GLU A 4 6.77 -14.64 33.82
CA GLU A 4 7.47 -15.14 32.64
C GLU A 4 6.42 -15.62 31.65
N LEU A 5 6.59 -15.27 30.38
CA LEU A 5 5.64 -15.57 29.32
C LEU A 5 6.39 -15.88 28.03
N THR A 6 6.20 -17.09 27.51
CA THR A 6 6.77 -17.53 26.23
C THR A 6 5.64 -17.79 25.26
N LEU A 7 5.62 -17.01 24.17
CA LEU A 7 4.61 -17.09 23.12
C LEU A 7 5.22 -17.64 21.82
N GLY A 8 4.46 -18.46 21.11
CA GLY A 8 4.80 -18.93 19.77
C GLY A 8 3.92 -18.25 18.73
N LEU A 9 4.54 -17.57 17.75
CA LEU A 9 3.89 -17.00 16.58
C LEU A 9 4.17 -17.90 15.37
N LYS A 10 3.12 -18.26 14.62
CA LYS A 10 3.24 -19.11 13.43
C LYS A 10 2.28 -18.67 12.32
N ASP A 11 2.68 -18.89 11.07
CA ASP A 11 1.76 -18.84 9.95
C ASP A 11 0.79 -20.03 10.02
N GLN A 12 -0.48 -19.72 9.82
CA GLN A 12 -1.56 -20.67 9.71
C GLN A 12 -2.41 -20.31 8.49
N ASN A 13 -2.09 -20.93 7.35
CA ASN A 13 -2.83 -20.77 6.10
C ASN A 13 -2.93 -19.31 5.62
N GLY A 14 -1.84 -18.55 5.71
CA GLY A 14 -1.77 -17.15 5.30
C GLY A 14 -2.31 -16.15 6.33
N THR A 15 -2.48 -16.58 7.59
CA THR A 15 -2.81 -15.73 8.76
C THR A 15 -1.85 -16.02 9.91
N LEU A 16 -1.77 -15.15 10.91
CA LEU A 16 -0.94 -15.40 12.09
C LEU A 16 -1.73 -16.08 13.20
N SER A 17 -1.12 -17.08 13.81
CA SER A 17 -1.60 -17.74 15.03
C SER A 17 -0.64 -17.50 16.18
N LEU A 18 -1.20 -17.28 17.37
CA LEU A 18 -0.48 -17.05 18.61
C LEU A 18 -0.80 -18.16 19.61
N SER A 19 0.24 -18.78 20.13
CA SER A 19 0.13 -19.87 21.09
C SER A 19 0.91 -19.57 22.36
N LEU A 20 0.38 -20.01 23.50
CA LEU A 20 1.06 -19.95 24.79
C LEU A 20 1.93 -21.21 24.96
N LEU A 21 3.25 -21.07 24.95
CA LEU A 21 4.19 -22.20 25.04
C LEU A 21 4.57 -22.51 26.49
N ASP A 22 4.93 -21.47 27.24
CA ASP A 22 5.33 -21.57 28.63
C ASP A 22 4.94 -20.29 29.38
N TRP A 23 4.62 -20.41 30.66
CA TRP A 23 4.29 -19.26 31.49
C TRP A 23 4.46 -19.55 32.98
N GLY A 24 4.81 -18.51 33.73
CA GLY A 24 4.92 -18.55 35.19
C GLY A 24 4.50 -17.22 35.80
N CYS A 25 3.81 -17.28 36.93
CA CYS A 25 3.36 -16.10 37.65
C CYS A 25 3.57 -16.34 39.15
N PHE A 26 4.43 -15.52 39.78
CA PHE A 26 4.85 -15.74 41.17
C PHE A 26 4.77 -14.43 41.97
N VAL A 27 4.02 -14.44 43.07
CA VAL A 27 3.91 -13.31 43.99
C VAL A 27 5.03 -13.41 45.02
N LYS A 28 6.09 -12.63 44.78
CA LYS A 28 7.27 -12.58 45.66
C LYS A 28 6.97 -12.15 47.10
N ASP A 29 6.07 -11.19 47.28
CA ASP A 29 5.66 -10.72 48.60
C ASP A 29 4.29 -10.03 48.53
N ILE A 30 3.57 -10.04 49.65
CA ILE A 30 2.30 -9.35 49.85
C ILE A 30 2.41 -8.54 51.13
N PHE A 31 2.16 -7.23 51.00
CA PHE A 31 2.02 -6.32 52.11
C PHE A 31 0.56 -5.86 52.20
N VAL A 32 -0.10 -6.19 53.30
CA VAL A 32 -1.48 -5.75 53.57
C VAL A 32 -1.42 -4.66 54.62
N LYS A 33 -1.89 -3.47 54.28
CA LYS A 33 -2.04 -2.36 55.22
C LYS A 33 -3.46 -2.37 55.78
N LEU A 34 -3.58 -2.43 57.10
CA LEU A 34 -4.85 -2.43 57.81
C LEU A 34 -4.98 -1.12 58.60
N ASP A 35 -5.99 -0.32 58.28
CA ASP A 35 -6.26 0.94 58.96
C ASP A 35 -7.35 0.73 60.04
N GLY A 36 -7.05 1.05 61.32
CA GLY A 36 -8.00 0.95 62.43
C GLY A 36 -7.40 0.58 63.79
N GLY A 37 -8.23 0.47 64.84
CA GLY A 37 -7.78 0.18 66.21
C GLY A 37 -7.52 -1.30 66.52
N ALA A 38 -7.98 -2.22 65.65
CA ALA A 38 -7.88 -3.67 65.85
C ALA A 38 -6.86 -4.35 64.91
N THR A 39 -5.92 -3.58 64.33
CA THR A 39 -4.92 -4.05 63.37
C THR A 39 -4.15 -5.28 63.84
N TRP A 40 -3.85 -5.39 65.14
CA TRP A 40 -3.14 -6.54 65.70
C TRP A 40 -3.90 -7.88 65.57
N PHE A 41 -5.24 -7.86 65.61
CA PHE A 41 -6.08 -9.06 65.49
C PHE A 41 -6.19 -9.49 64.02
N TYR A 42 -6.42 -8.53 63.13
CA TYR A 42 -6.54 -8.78 61.71
C TYR A 42 -5.19 -9.11 61.04
N GLN A 43 -4.07 -8.64 61.59
CA GLN A 43 -2.74 -9.01 61.10
C GLN A 43 -2.48 -10.52 61.25
N GLY A 44 -2.89 -11.14 62.36
CA GLY A 44 -2.75 -12.60 62.55
C GLY A 44 -3.57 -13.41 61.54
N LEU A 45 -4.72 -12.90 61.10
CA LEU A 45 -5.50 -13.50 60.00
C LEU A 45 -4.78 -13.30 58.66
N VAL A 46 -4.30 -12.09 58.36
CA VAL A 46 -3.54 -11.81 57.14
C VAL A 46 -2.33 -12.74 57.01
N ASP A 47 -1.57 -12.91 58.09
CA ASP A 47 -0.37 -13.76 58.10
C ASP A 47 -0.75 -15.24 57.88
N ALA A 48 -1.86 -15.72 58.47
CA ALA A 48 -2.37 -17.07 58.27
C ALA A 48 -2.89 -17.34 56.84
N PHE A 49 -3.40 -16.31 56.17
CA PHE A 49 -3.98 -16.41 54.83
C PHE A 49 -3.04 -15.92 53.71
N LYS A 50 -1.83 -15.45 54.04
CA LYS A 50 -0.91 -14.80 53.09
C LYS A 50 -0.64 -15.65 51.84
N GLU A 51 -0.40 -16.94 52.01
CA GLU A 51 -0.18 -17.88 50.89
C GLU A 51 -1.45 -18.07 50.03
N GLN A 52 -2.62 -18.11 50.66
CA GLN A 52 -3.89 -18.26 49.94
C GLN A 52 -4.25 -16.99 49.16
N ILE A 53 -3.97 -15.81 49.73
CA ILE A 53 -4.10 -14.53 49.04
C ILE A 53 -3.13 -14.47 47.86
N ALA A 54 -1.88 -14.91 48.03
CA ALA A 54 -0.90 -14.98 46.96
C ALA A 54 -1.34 -15.90 45.82
N SER A 55 -1.73 -17.13 46.14
CA SER A 55 -2.23 -18.09 45.15
C SER A 55 -3.48 -17.57 44.43
N ALA A 56 -4.41 -16.93 45.14
CA ALA A 56 -5.59 -16.34 44.51
C ALA A 56 -5.25 -15.20 43.54
N VAL A 57 -4.26 -14.36 43.87
CA VAL A 57 -3.76 -13.31 42.97
C VAL A 57 -3.06 -13.92 41.76
N GLU A 58 -2.20 -14.92 41.96
CA GLU A 58 -1.52 -15.64 40.88
C GLU A 58 -2.53 -16.25 39.92
N ASP A 59 -3.51 -17.01 40.42
CA ASP A 59 -4.55 -17.65 39.61
C ASP A 59 -5.39 -16.63 38.84
N SER A 60 -5.80 -15.55 39.51
CA SER A 60 -6.58 -14.48 38.90
C SER A 60 -5.82 -13.80 37.77
N VAL A 61 -4.55 -13.44 37.98
CA VAL A 61 -3.73 -12.78 36.96
C VAL A 61 -3.44 -13.73 35.80
N SER A 62 -3.13 -14.98 36.10
CA SER A 62 -2.89 -16.03 35.09
C SER A 62 -4.09 -16.24 34.19
N LYS A 63 -5.28 -16.30 34.79
CA LYS A 63 -6.54 -16.39 34.04
C LYS A 63 -6.71 -15.20 33.10
N ARG A 64 -6.45 -13.97 33.57
CA ARG A 64 -6.56 -12.76 32.75
C ARG A 64 -5.56 -12.73 31.60
N ILE A 65 -4.33 -13.17 31.82
CA ILE A 65 -3.31 -13.25 30.78
C ILE A 65 -3.74 -14.25 29.70
N ARG A 66 -4.22 -15.44 30.10
CA ARG A 66 -4.73 -16.44 29.16
C ARG A 66 -5.90 -15.90 28.33
N GLU A 67 -6.85 -15.24 28.98
CA GLU A 67 -7.96 -14.57 28.29
C GLU A 67 -7.46 -13.51 27.29
N GLY A 68 -6.43 -12.73 27.67
CA GLY A 68 -5.78 -11.74 26.81
C GLY A 68 -5.10 -12.36 25.60
N ILE A 69 -4.37 -13.47 25.77
CA ILE A 69 -3.67 -14.18 24.68
C ILE A 69 -4.67 -14.75 23.69
N ILE A 70 -5.77 -15.35 24.16
CA ILE A 70 -6.83 -15.87 23.28
C ILE A 70 -7.44 -14.74 22.44
N LYS A 71 -7.66 -13.57 23.04
CA LYS A 71 -8.14 -12.39 22.30
C LYS A 71 -7.12 -11.89 21.29
N LEU A 72 -5.85 -11.82 21.67
CA LEU A 72 -4.78 -11.38 20.78
C LEU A 72 -4.61 -12.34 19.59
N ASP A 73 -4.66 -13.65 19.84
CA ASP A 73 -4.68 -14.68 18.80
C ASP A 73 -5.86 -14.49 17.85
N SER A 74 -7.07 -14.30 18.38
CA SER A 74 -8.26 -14.01 17.56
C SER A 74 -8.11 -12.74 16.72
N LEU A 75 -7.44 -11.70 17.23
CA LEU A 75 -7.17 -10.48 16.47
C LEU A 75 -6.16 -10.72 15.34
N LEU A 76 -5.07 -11.44 15.63
CA LEU A 76 -4.05 -11.79 14.65
C LEU A 76 -4.62 -12.67 13.52
N GLN A 77 -5.50 -13.61 13.85
CA GLN A 77 -6.20 -14.43 12.86
C GLN A 77 -7.26 -13.64 12.06
N SER A 78 -7.76 -12.53 12.60
CA SER A 78 -8.73 -11.66 11.93
C SER A 78 -8.09 -10.67 10.94
N VAL A 79 -6.76 -10.57 10.92
CA VAL A 79 -6.04 -9.72 9.96
C VAL A 79 -6.44 -10.14 8.54
N PRO A 80 -6.91 -9.20 7.70
CA PRO A 80 -7.38 -9.54 6.37
C PRO A 80 -6.23 -10.11 5.53
N LYS A 81 -6.54 -11.06 4.64
CA LYS A 81 -5.58 -11.64 3.69
C LYS A 81 -5.36 -10.76 2.46
N GLU A 82 -6.27 -9.83 2.20
CA GLU A 82 -6.19 -8.89 1.11
C GLU A 82 -6.67 -7.50 1.57
N ILE A 83 -6.01 -6.45 1.07
CA ILE A 83 -6.43 -5.07 1.31
C ILE A 83 -6.94 -4.49 -0.01
N PRO A 84 -8.23 -4.12 -0.11
CA PRO A 84 -8.76 -3.54 -1.34
C PRO A 84 -8.11 -2.19 -1.61
N VAL A 85 -7.63 -1.99 -2.84
CA VAL A 85 -7.08 -0.71 -3.28
C VAL A 85 -8.16 0.08 -4.01
N ASP A 86 -8.83 -0.55 -4.97
CA ASP A 86 -9.98 0.02 -5.66
C ASP A 86 -10.96 -1.05 -6.18
N HIS A 87 -11.62 -0.78 -7.31
CA HIS A 87 -12.56 -1.71 -7.96
C HIS A 87 -11.85 -2.73 -8.85
N VAL A 88 -10.60 -2.48 -9.26
CA VAL A 88 -9.80 -3.33 -10.14
C VAL A 88 -8.86 -4.21 -9.31
N ALA A 89 -8.20 -3.63 -8.32
CA ALA A 89 -7.07 -4.26 -7.64
C ALA A 89 -7.21 -4.36 -6.11
N ALA A 90 -6.59 -5.39 -5.55
CA ALA A 90 -6.35 -5.59 -4.13
C ALA A 90 -4.88 -5.96 -3.88
N LEU A 91 -4.36 -5.65 -2.70
CA LEU A 91 -3.03 -6.04 -2.25
C LEU A 91 -3.13 -7.35 -1.47
N ASN A 92 -2.45 -8.42 -1.91
CA ASN A 92 -2.38 -9.67 -1.17
C ASN A 92 -1.40 -9.52 0.00
N VAL A 93 -1.91 -9.66 1.23
CA VAL A 93 -1.14 -9.54 2.47
C VAL A 93 -1.12 -10.84 3.26
N THR A 94 -1.32 -12.00 2.61
CA THR A 94 -1.17 -13.30 3.25
C THR A 94 0.27 -13.51 3.69
N PHE A 95 0.45 -13.98 4.92
CA PHE A 95 1.76 -14.45 5.39
C PHE A 95 2.22 -15.66 4.59
N VAL A 96 3.52 -15.73 4.27
CA VAL A 96 4.08 -16.80 3.42
C VAL A 96 5.00 -17.75 4.18
N LYS A 97 5.39 -17.38 5.42
CA LYS A 97 6.21 -18.19 6.32
C LYS A 97 6.00 -17.77 7.77
N ASP A 98 6.46 -18.61 8.70
CA ASP A 98 6.52 -18.29 10.12
C ASP A 98 7.37 -17.03 10.37
N PRO A 99 6.95 -16.13 11.29
CA PRO A 99 7.74 -14.97 11.66
C PRO A 99 9.12 -15.35 12.19
N VAL A 100 10.13 -14.57 11.83
CA VAL A 100 11.51 -14.79 12.28
C VAL A 100 11.85 -13.78 13.36
N SER A 101 12.10 -14.26 14.58
CA SER A 101 12.54 -13.41 15.69
C SER A 101 14.06 -13.31 15.74
N SER A 102 14.57 -12.10 15.87
CA SER A 102 15.96 -11.82 16.21
C SER A 102 16.07 -11.28 17.64
N ASN A 103 17.27 -10.88 18.07
CA ASN A 103 17.45 -10.24 19.38
C ASN A 103 16.82 -8.84 19.47
N SER A 104 16.44 -8.24 18.34
CA SER A 104 15.98 -6.84 18.27
C SER A 104 14.81 -6.59 17.33
N SER A 105 14.34 -7.59 16.58
CA SER A 105 13.23 -7.47 15.62
C SER A 105 12.40 -8.75 15.54
N ILE A 106 11.17 -8.61 15.03
CA ILE A 106 10.36 -9.73 14.57
C ILE A 106 10.00 -9.43 13.12
N ASP A 107 10.44 -10.30 12.22
CA ASP A 107 10.29 -10.11 10.78
C ASP A 107 9.11 -10.92 10.26
N PHE A 108 8.20 -10.24 9.57
CA PHE A 108 7.04 -10.83 8.92
C PHE A 108 7.20 -10.76 7.41
N GLU A 109 6.99 -11.88 6.72
CA GLU A 109 6.97 -11.91 5.25
C GLU A 109 5.55 -12.18 4.77
N ILE A 110 5.09 -11.31 3.86
CA ILE A 110 3.80 -11.40 3.20
C ILE A 110 3.98 -11.52 1.69
N ASN A 111 2.95 -11.97 0.99
CA ASN A 111 2.95 -12.08 -0.47
C ASN A 111 3.24 -10.72 -1.14
N GLY A 112 2.50 -9.68 -0.74
CA GLY A 112 2.71 -8.29 -1.15
C GLY A 112 2.37 -7.98 -2.61
N LEU A 113 1.92 -8.94 -3.41
CA LEU A 113 1.58 -8.70 -4.82
C LEU A 113 0.13 -8.24 -4.98
N PHE A 114 -0.11 -7.42 -5.99
CA PHE A 114 -1.45 -6.99 -6.36
C PHE A 114 -2.18 -8.11 -7.11
N THR A 115 -3.44 -8.32 -6.75
CA THR A 115 -4.37 -9.27 -7.38
C THR A 115 -5.55 -8.51 -7.98
N ALA A 116 -6.15 -9.07 -9.03
CA ALA A 116 -7.41 -8.55 -9.56
C ALA A 116 -8.57 -8.97 -8.66
N LYS A 117 -9.54 -8.08 -8.46
CA LYS A 117 -10.68 -8.31 -7.55
C LYS A 117 -11.64 -9.42 -8.02
N ASP A 118 -11.59 -9.80 -9.30
CA ASP A 118 -12.51 -10.74 -9.95
C ASP A 118 -11.91 -12.12 -10.27
N GLY A 119 -10.99 -12.63 -9.45
CA GLY A 119 -10.51 -14.02 -9.60
C GLY A 119 -9.70 -14.30 -10.87
N ILE A 120 -9.21 -13.25 -11.54
CA ILE A 120 -8.25 -13.38 -12.63
C ILE A 120 -6.92 -13.86 -12.01
N PRO A 121 -6.36 -15.01 -12.45
CA PRO A 121 -5.16 -15.57 -11.87
C PRO A 121 -4.02 -14.55 -11.86
N ALA A 122 -3.50 -14.26 -10.67
CA ALA A 122 -2.29 -13.47 -10.50
C ALA A 122 -1.11 -14.18 -11.21
N PRO A 123 -0.13 -13.44 -11.74
CA PRO A 123 1.01 -14.07 -12.41
C PRO A 123 1.76 -14.98 -11.44
N ASN A 124 1.84 -16.26 -11.77
CA ASN A 124 2.61 -17.29 -11.05
C ASN A 124 4.15 -17.11 -11.20
N ASN A 125 4.60 -15.94 -11.68
CA ASN A 125 5.94 -15.73 -12.26
C ASN A 125 6.82 -14.75 -11.48
N TYR A 126 6.36 -14.21 -10.34
CA TYR A 126 7.21 -13.41 -9.45
C TYR A 126 7.87 -14.28 -8.37
N HIS A 127 8.24 -15.51 -8.69
CA HIS A 127 9.15 -16.28 -7.86
C HIS A 127 10.59 -15.83 -8.14
N LYS A 128 10.97 -14.68 -7.60
CA LYS A 128 12.38 -14.26 -7.52
C LYS A 128 12.88 -14.34 -6.09
N LYS A 129 14.19 -14.58 -5.96
CA LYS A 129 14.89 -14.73 -4.69
C LYS A 129 14.58 -13.55 -3.77
N HIS A 130 14.14 -13.87 -2.57
CA HIS A 130 14.05 -12.94 -1.46
C HIS A 130 15.34 -12.13 -1.37
N ARG A 131 15.23 -10.81 -1.56
CA ARG A 131 16.35 -9.89 -1.34
C ARG A 131 16.35 -9.52 0.14
N ALA A 132 17.54 -9.42 0.74
CA ALA A 132 17.63 -8.89 2.09
C ALA A 132 17.08 -7.44 2.09
N PRO A 133 16.23 -7.05 3.05
CA PRO A 133 15.73 -5.69 3.14
C PRO A 133 16.88 -4.68 3.18
N VAL A 134 16.69 -3.54 2.51
CA VAL A 134 17.55 -2.37 2.73
C VAL A 134 17.38 -1.91 4.17
N SER A 135 18.48 -1.68 4.89
CA SER A 135 18.40 -1.18 6.26
C SER A 135 17.99 0.29 6.28
N CYS A 136 17.13 0.65 7.24
CA CYS A 136 16.84 2.04 7.57
C CYS A 136 18.11 2.77 8.01
N THR A 137 18.30 3.99 7.52
CA THR A 137 19.41 4.86 7.95
C THR A 137 18.94 5.74 9.10
N GLY A 138 19.69 5.79 10.20
CA GLY A 138 19.39 6.69 11.32
C GLY A 138 19.00 5.96 12.61
N PRO A 139 18.26 6.62 13.52
CA PRO A 139 17.84 6.03 14.78
C PRO A 139 16.86 4.87 14.55
N ALA A 140 16.85 3.91 15.47
CA ALA A 140 15.95 2.76 15.40
C ALA A 140 14.47 3.23 15.35
N LYS A 141 13.74 2.68 14.39
CA LYS A 141 12.31 2.93 14.16
C LYS A 141 11.48 1.77 14.68
N MET A 142 10.20 2.01 14.98
CA MET A 142 9.30 0.96 15.49
C MET A 142 8.86 -0.04 14.42
N ILE A 143 8.72 0.41 13.16
CA ILE A 143 8.31 -0.43 12.04
C ILE A 143 9.16 -0.15 10.79
N GLU A 144 9.49 -1.23 10.09
CA GLU A 144 10.22 -1.22 8.82
C GLU A 144 9.43 -2.05 7.80
N ILE A 145 9.00 -1.44 6.68
CA ILE A 145 8.24 -2.09 5.61
C ILE A 145 9.03 -2.05 4.30
N SER A 146 9.55 -3.20 3.87
CA SER A 146 10.32 -3.32 2.61
C SER A 146 9.41 -3.81 1.49
N LEU A 147 9.32 -3.05 0.41
CA LEU A 147 8.55 -3.37 -0.79
C LEU A 147 9.48 -3.59 -1.97
N ASP A 148 9.46 -4.78 -2.56
CA ASP A 148 10.24 -5.10 -3.75
C ASP A 148 9.64 -4.44 -5.02
N GLU A 149 10.46 -4.18 -6.04
CA GLU A 149 10.03 -3.68 -7.36
C GLU A 149 8.86 -4.50 -7.94
N ASN A 150 8.80 -5.80 -7.62
CA ASN A 150 7.74 -6.69 -8.06
C ASN A 150 6.36 -6.34 -7.49
N VAL A 151 6.27 -5.68 -6.32
CA VAL A 151 5.01 -5.17 -5.77
C VAL A 151 4.39 -4.17 -6.77
N PHE A 152 5.17 -3.18 -7.19
CA PHE A 152 4.70 -2.16 -8.14
C PHE A 152 4.44 -2.74 -9.54
N ASN A 153 5.31 -3.65 -9.98
CA ASN A 153 5.14 -4.30 -11.28
C ASN A 153 3.93 -5.25 -11.32
N SER A 154 3.55 -5.86 -10.19
CA SER A 154 2.31 -6.62 -10.12
C SER A 154 1.08 -5.70 -10.25
N ALA A 155 1.13 -4.49 -9.67
CA ALA A 155 0.06 -3.51 -9.82
C ALA A 155 -0.11 -3.09 -11.29
N THR A 156 0.97 -2.73 -12.00
CA THR A 156 0.88 -2.38 -13.43
C THR A 156 0.37 -3.54 -14.27
N SER A 157 0.71 -4.79 -13.92
CA SER A 157 0.17 -5.98 -14.59
C SER A 157 -1.34 -6.10 -14.45
N VAL A 158 -1.87 -5.90 -13.23
CA VAL A 158 -3.31 -5.98 -12.95
C VAL A 158 -4.07 -4.94 -13.73
N TYR A 159 -3.68 -3.66 -13.65
CA TYR A 159 -4.37 -2.59 -14.38
C TYR A 159 -4.24 -2.71 -15.90
N PHE A 160 -3.09 -3.19 -16.41
CA PHE A 160 -2.91 -3.41 -17.85
C PHE A 160 -3.82 -4.54 -18.35
N LYS A 161 -3.89 -5.67 -17.64
CA LYS A 161 -4.76 -6.81 -18.02
C LYS A 161 -6.25 -6.54 -17.87
N ALA A 162 -6.61 -5.56 -17.03
CA ALA A 162 -7.98 -5.11 -16.86
C ALA A 162 -8.39 -4.04 -17.91
N ASP A 163 -7.57 -3.81 -18.95
CA ASP A 163 -7.76 -2.79 -19.99
C ASP A 163 -8.02 -1.38 -19.44
N SER A 164 -7.60 -1.13 -18.20
CA SER A 164 -7.84 0.12 -17.46
C SER A 164 -6.80 1.21 -17.76
N MET A 165 -5.89 0.94 -18.69
CA MET A 165 -4.84 1.86 -19.16
C MET A 165 -5.14 2.41 -20.57
N SER A 166 -6.40 2.73 -20.82
CA SER A 166 -6.89 3.35 -22.05
C SER A 166 -7.69 4.61 -21.74
N TRP A 167 -7.60 5.61 -22.61
CA TRP A 167 -8.28 6.88 -22.41
C TRP A 167 -8.58 7.60 -23.72
N ILE A 168 -9.84 8.01 -23.88
CA ILE A 168 -10.27 8.93 -24.93
C ILE A 168 -10.24 10.36 -24.37
N VAL A 169 -9.29 11.16 -24.83
CA VAL A 169 -9.20 12.58 -24.51
C VAL A 169 -10.17 13.33 -25.42
N ASN A 170 -11.32 13.68 -24.85
CA ASN A 170 -12.38 14.48 -25.49
C ASN A 170 -12.60 15.83 -24.77
N LYS A 171 -11.80 16.12 -23.75
CA LYS A 171 -11.80 17.39 -23.01
C LYS A 171 -10.42 17.68 -22.45
N MET A 172 -9.90 18.87 -22.71
CA MET A 172 -8.61 19.33 -22.20
C MET A 172 -8.59 20.86 -22.03
N PRO A 173 -7.62 21.43 -21.28
CA PRO A 173 -7.55 22.90 -21.11
C PRO A 173 -7.46 23.65 -22.44
N ASP A 174 -6.65 23.17 -23.38
CA ASP A 174 -6.56 23.71 -24.74
C ASP A 174 -7.53 23.00 -25.70
N GLN A 175 -8.74 23.51 -25.80
CA GLN A 175 -9.79 22.96 -26.66
C GLN A 175 -9.44 23.04 -28.16
N SER A 176 -8.45 23.83 -28.57
CA SER A 176 -8.09 23.94 -29.98
C SER A 176 -7.54 22.62 -30.55
N LEU A 177 -6.85 21.83 -29.72
CA LEU A 177 -6.32 20.52 -30.10
C LEU A 177 -7.41 19.43 -30.23
N LEU A 178 -8.65 19.73 -29.82
CA LEU A 178 -9.82 18.85 -29.97
C LEU A 178 -10.71 19.25 -31.16
N ASN A 179 -10.20 20.07 -32.07
CA ASN A 179 -10.86 20.42 -33.32
C ASN A 179 -9.84 20.50 -34.45
N THR A 180 -10.17 20.01 -35.64
CA THR A 180 -9.24 19.98 -36.78
C THR A 180 -8.74 21.39 -37.18
N ALA A 181 -9.49 22.45 -36.87
CA ALA A 181 -9.05 23.84 -37.08
C ALA A 181 -7.78 24.18 -36.30
N GLY A 182 -7.60 23.66 -35.07
CA GLY A 182 -6.37 23.85 -34.30
C GLY A 182 -5.18 23.09 -34.89
N TRP A 183 -5.43 22.05 -35.68
CA TRP A 183 -4.41 21.27 -36.37
C TRP A 183 -4.03 21.84 -37.74
N LYS A 184 -4.67 22.91 -38.21
CA LYS A 184 -4.42 23.50 -39.55
C LYS A 184 -2.95 23.80 -39.86
N TYR A 185 -2.18 24.16 -38.83
CA TYR A 185 -0.74 24.45 -38.96
C TYR A 185 0.17 23.32 -38.46
N ILE A 186 -0.39 22.24 -37.93
CA ILE A 186 0.33 21.09 -37.36
C ILE A 186 0.24 19.90 -38.32
N VAL A 187 -0.98 19.61 -38.77
CA VAL A 187 -1.32 18.61 -39.77
C VAL A 187 -2.33 19.24 -40.75
N PRO A 188 -1.86 20.01 -41.75
CA PRO A 188 -2.76 20.68 -42.70
C PRO A 188 -3.69 19.73 -43.45
N GLN A 189 -3.22 18.50 -43.70
CA GLN A 189 -4.00 17.45 -44.38
C GLN A 189 -5.26 17.06 -43.59
N LEU A 190 -5.18 17.06 -42.25
CA LEU A 190 -6.30 16.76 -41.36
C LEU A 190 -7.41 17.80 -41.54
N TYR A 191 -7.04 19.09 -41.47
CA TYR A 191 -7.99 20.18 -41.66
C TYR A 191 -8.59 20.21 -43.08
N ASN A 192 -7.80 19.93 -44.11
CA ASN A 192 -8.29 19.97 -45.49
C ASN A 192 -9.29 18.86 -45.81
N GLN A 193 -9.13 17.67 -45.21
CA GLN A 193 -10.07 16.56 -45.40
C GLN A 193 -11.31 16.67 -44.51
N TYR A 194 -11.13 17.17 -43.28
CA TYR A 194 -12.16 17.23 -42.24
C TYR A 194 -12.23 18.63 -41.63
N PRO A 195 -12.68 19.66 -42.37
CA PRO A 195 -12.63 21.04 -41.91
C PRO A 195 -13.59 21.32 -40.76
N ASP A 196 -13.07 21.89 -39.67
CA ASP A 196 -13.80 22.31 -38.47
C ASP A 196 -14.47 21.17 -37.67
N ASP A 197 -14.13 19.91 -37.96
CA ASP A 197 -14.62 18.72 -37.25
C ASP A 197 -13.98 18.53 -35.87
N GLY A 198 -14.70 17.83 -34.98
CA GLY A 198 -14.20 17.47 -33.66
C GLY A 198 -13.10 16.41 -33.73
N VAL A 199 -12.16 16.45 -32.79
CA VAL A 199 -11.07 15.48 -32.67
C VAL A 199 -11.08 14.88 -31.27
N ASN A 200 -11.00 13.55 -31.20
CA ASN A 200 -10.69 12.81 -29.99
C ASN A 200 -9.30 12.19 -30.12
N LEU A 201 -8.54 12.17 -29.03
CA LEU A 201 -7.27 11.46 -28.97
C LEU A 201 -7.44 10.21 -28.13
N ASN A 202 -7.45 9.05 -28.78
CA ASN A 202 -7.58 7.76 -28.12
C ASN A 202 -6.19 7.21 -27.79
N ILE A 203 -5.81 7.26 -26.52
CA ILE A 203 -4.50 6.87 -26.01
C ILE A 203 -4.65 5.54 -25.27
N SER A 204 -3.86 4.54 -25.64
CA SER A 204 -3.84 3.25 -24.97
C SER A 204 -2.42 2.78 -24.75
N VAL A 205 -2.13 2.27 -23.56
CA VAL A 205 -0.86 1.60 -23.27
C VAL A 205 -0.78 0.30 -24.07
N SER A 206 0.30 0.10 -24.81
CA SER A 206 0.47 -1.03 -25.74
C SER A 206 1.17 -2.24 -25.11
N SER A 207 1.85 -2.04 -23.97
CA SER A 207 2.45 -3.12 -23.18
C SER A 207 2.57 -2.74 -21.71
N GLN A 208 2.59 -3.75 -20.81
CA GLN A 208 2.68 -3.53 -19.37
C GLN A 208 3.87 -2.61 -19.01
N PRO A 209 3.63 -1.46 -18.34
CA PRO A 209 4.69 -0.61 -17.82
C PRO A 209 5.50 -1.32 -16.74
N MET A 210 6.82 -1.17 -16.80
CA MET A 210 7.75 -1.80 -15.85
C MET A 210 8.45 -0.71 -15.04
N LEU A 211 8.31 -0.76 -13.72
CA LEU A 211 8.96 0.14 -12.79
C LEU A 211 10.33 -0.42 -12.37
N ARG A 212 11.30 0.47 -12.27
CA ARG A 212 12.66 0.22 -11.80
C ARG A 212 12.98 1.14 -10.65
N ILE A 213 13.44 0.58 -9.54
CA ILE A 213 13.79 1.33 -8.35
C ILE A 213 15.30 1.35 -8.20
N ALA A 214 15.90 2.54 -8.30
CA ALA A 214 17.33 2.75 -8.17
C ALA A 214 17.62 4.17 -7.65
N ASP A 215 18.60 4.30 -6.75
CA ASP A 215 19.18 5.57 -6.33
C ASP A 215 18.15 6.68 -6.01
N ASP A 216 17.23 6.39 -5.08
CA ASP A 216 16.19 7.32 -4.63
C ASP A 216 15.17 7.73 -5.71
N LYS A 217 15.11 6.99 -6.82
CA LYS A 217 14.22 7.22 -7.95
C LYS A 217 13.45 5.96 -8.36
N VAL A 218 12.29 6.21 -8.98
CA VAL A 218 11.47 5.18 -9.62
C VAL A 218 11.35 5.51 -11.09
N ASP A 219 12.05 4.79 -11.95
CA ASP A 219 12.03 5.01 -13.39
C ASP A 219 11.05 4.04 -14.07
N THR A 220 10.42 4.49 -15.15
CA THR A 220 9.58 3.65 -15.99
C THR A 220 9.60 4.11 -17.44
N THR A 221 9.45 3.15 -18.35
CA THR A 221 9.21 3.39 -19.77
C THR A 221 7.82 2.86 -20.11
N ILE A 222 6.99 3.74 -20.66
CA ILE A 222 5.60 3.46 -21.04
C ILE A 222 5.55 3.45 -22.57
N TYR A 223 5.16 2.31 -23.12
CA TYR A 223 4.85 2.17 -24.55
C TYR A 223 3.35 2.37 -24.72
N SER A 224 2.95 3.29 -25.60
CA SER A 224 1.55 3.58 -25.87
C SER A 224 1.32 3.89 -27.34
N ASP A 225 0.06 3.80 -27.74
CA ASP A 225 -0.41 4.22 -29.05
C ASP A 225 -1.46 5.31 -28.87
N MET A 226 -1.37 6.34 -29.71
CA MET A 226 -2.40 7.37 -29.87
C MET A 226 -3.04 7.21 -31.24
N ILE A 227 -4.36 7.07 -31.26
CA ILE A 227 -5.17 7.15 -32.47
C ILE A 227 -5.84 8.52 -32.49
N ILE A 228 -5.73 9.22 -33.61
CA ILE A 228 -6.48 10.46 -33.87
C ILE A 228 -7.82 10.04 -34.48
N ASP A 229 -8.90 10.35 -33.77
CA ASP A 229 -10.27 10.08 -34.18
C ASP A 229 -10.95 11.39 -34.56
N VAL A 230 -11.51 11.48 -35.76
CA VAL A 230 -12.30 12.62 -36.24
C VAL A 230 -13.79 12.32 -36.09
N LEU A 231 -14.53 13.30 -35.60
CA LEU A 231 -15.98 13.26 -35.44
C LEU A 231 -16.65 13.96 -36.63
N ASP A 232 -16.71 13.29 -37.77
CA ASP A 232 -17.31 13.81 -39.01
C ASP A 232 -18.73 13.25 -39.19
N SER A 233 -19.70 14.14 -39.40
CA SER A 233 -21.08 13.79 -39.80
C SER A 233 -21.78 12.74 -38.91
N GLY A 234 -21.38 12.64 -37.64
CA GLY A 234 -21.94 11.70 -36.66
C GLY A 234 -21.22 10.34 -36.59
N GLU A 235 -20.17 10.14 -37.38
CA GLU A 235 -19.30 8.95 -37.35
C GLU A 235 -17.96 9.26 -36.68
N VAL A 236 -17.31 8.22 -36.13
CA VAL A 236 -15.95 8.30 -35.58
C VAL A 236 -15.00 7.66 -36.57
N ILE A 237 -14.13 8.48 -37.20
CA ILE A 237 -13.22 8.05 -38.25
C ILE A 237 -11.78 8.10 -37.73
N GLN A 238 -11.10 6.95 -37.73
CA GLN A 238 -9.68 6.89 -37.34
C GLN A 238 -8.80 7.34 -38.51
N VAL A 239 -8.02 8.39 -38.30
CA VAL A 239 -7.26 9.03 -39.39
C VAL A 239 -5.76 8.80 -39.33
N ALA A 240 -5.20 8.57 -38.15
CA ALA A 240 -3.80 8.21 -37.97
C ALA A 240 -3.56 7.48 -36.64
N CYS A 241 -2.52 6.65 -36.61
CA CYS A 241 -2.01 6.03 -35.39
C CYS A 241 -0.54 6.33 -35.20
N ILE A 242 -0.19 6.74 -34.00
CA ILE A 242 1.15 7.17 -33.62
C ILE A 242 1.59 6.34 -32.41
N SER A 243 2.77 5.75 -32.51
CA SER A 243 3.43 5.09 -31.38
C SER A 243 4.15 6.11 -30.53
N LEU A 244 4.06 5.97 -29.21
CA LEU A 244 4.79 6.77 -28.23
C LEU A 244 5.64 5.87 -27.33
N VAL A 245 6.85 6.34 -27.05
CA VAL A 245 7.72 5.82 -25.99
C VAL A 245 7.96 6.94 -25.00
N ILE A 246 7.41 6.80 -23.80
CA ILE A 246 7.43 7.82 -22.75
C ILE A 246 8.35 7.34 -21.63
N ASN A 247 9.41 8.08 -21.34
CA ASN A 247 10.28 7.85 -20.20
C ASN A 247 9.88 8.81 -19.07
N ALA A 248 9.60 8.25 -17.90
CA ALA A 248 9.15 9.00 -16.74
C ALA A 248 9.93 8.58 -15.50
N THR A 249 10.20 9.56 -14.64
CA THR A 249 10.84 9.34 -13.34
C THR A 249 9.88 9.81 -12.25
N GLY A 250 9.73 8.99 -11.23
CA GLY A 250 8.81 9.19 -10.15
C GLY A 250 9.48 9.24 -8.78
N SER A 251 8.69 9.74 -7.83
CA SER A 251 9.01 9.81 -6.41
C SER A 251 7.90 9.15 -5.60
N VAL A 252 8.27 8.64 -4.42
CA VAL A 252 7.38 7.93 -3.51
C VAL A 252 7.33 8.68 -2.18
N GLN A 253 6.15 8.76 -1.56
CA GLN A 253 5.91 9.49 -0.33
C GLN A 253 4.92 8.74 0.56
N ILE A 254 5.01 8.94 1.89
CA ILE A 254 4.00 8.46 2.83
C ILE A 254 2.97 9.56 3.09
N SER A 255 1.70 9.23 2.92
CA SER A 255 0.58 10.06 3.33
C SER A 255 -0.32 9.26 4.26
N LYS A 256 -0.29 9.60 5.56
CA LYS A 256 -0.90 8.77 6.63
C LYS A 256 -0.33 7.35 6.60
N ASN A 257 -1.17 6.34 6.30
CA ASN A 257 -0.77 4.94 6.16
C ASN A 257 -0.66 4.50 4.69
N ASN A 258 -0.73 5.43 3.73
CA ASN A 258 -0.67 5.10 2.31
C ASN A 258 0.71 5.38 1.72
N LEU A 259 1.17 4.47 0.87
CA LEU A 259 2.27 4.72 -0.04
C LEU A 259 1.72 5.42 -1.29
N THR A 260 2.10 6.68 -1.44
CA THR A 260 1.69 7.56 -2.54
C THR A 260 2.87 7.84 -3.46
N GLY A 261 2.61 8.34 -4.66
CA GLY A 261 3.67 8.72 -5.57
C GLY A 261 3.26 9.77 -6.57
N SER A 262 4.25 10.17 -7.36
CA SER A 262 4.06 11.03 -8.53
C SER A 262 5.12 10.71 -9.57
N PHE A 263 4.80 10.90 -10.84
CA PHE A 263 5.74 10.83 -11.96
C PHE A 263 5.86 12.19 -12.64
N GLY A 264 7.08 12.52 -13.03
CA GLY A 264 7.39 13.55 -14.00
C GLY A 264 7.82 12.94 -15.33
N LEU A 265 7.49 13.62 -16.43
CA LEU A 265 8.01 13.27 -17.74
C LEU A 265 9.50 13.63 -17.81
N THR A 266 10.32 12.69 -18.28
CA THR A 266 11.74 12.92 -18.57
C THR A 266 11.92 13.24 -20.04
N GLU A 267 11.43 12.36 -20.90
CA GLU A 267 11.45 12.53 -22.35
C GLU A 267 10.39 11.63 -22.99
N PHE A 268 10.02 11.92 -24.23
CA PHE A 268 9.22 11.01 -25.04
C PHE A 268 9.63 11.10 -26.50
N THR A 269 9.39 10.00 -27.22
CA THR A 269 9.58 9.92 -28.67
C THR A 269 8.30 9.43 -29.33
N MET A 270 8.11 9.80 -30.60
CA MET A 270 6.92 9.46 -31.37
C MET A 270 7.30 8.94 -32.75
N SER A 271 6.56 7.95 -33.25
CA SER A 271 6.70 7.46 -34.62
C SER A 271 5.34 7.15 -35.23
N LEU A 272 5.17 7.51 -36.50
CA LEU A 272 3.93 7.23 -37.23
C LEU A 272 3.84 5.73 -37.52
N LYS A 273 2.74 5.08 -37.09
CA LYS A 273 2.45 3.68 -37.44
C LYS A 273 1.72 3.59 -38.78
N TRP A 274 0.67 4.39 -38.92
CA TRP A 274 -0.10 4.52 -40.16
C TRP A 274 -0.86 5.84 -40.19
N SER A 275 -1.24 6.28 -41.40
CA SER A 275 -2.05 7.47 -41.62
C SER A 275 -2.88 7.33 -42.90
N ASN A 276 -4.16 7.67 -42.81
CA ASN A 276 -5.09 7.74 -43.94
C ASN A 276 -5.15 9.16 -44.53
N ILE A 277 -4.54 10.14 -43.87
CA ILE A 277 -4.52 11.55 -44.28
C ILE A 277 -3.22 11.95 -44.98
N GLY A 278 -2.26 11.02 -45.09
CA GLY A 278 -0.95 11.23 -45.69
C GLY A 278 0.18 11.32 -44.66
N ASP A 279 1.36 11.72 -45.10
CA ASP A 279 2.54 11.83 -44.24
C ASP A 279 2.38 12.99 -43.24
N LEU A 280 2.69 12.72 -41.98
CA LEU A 280 2.62 13.69 -40.89
C LEU A 280 4.01 14.22 -40.54
N ASP A 281 4.12 15.55 -40.36
CA ASP A 281 5.33 16.14 -39.78
C ASP A 281 5.37 15.84 -38.27
N MET A 282 6.08 14.78 -37.92
CA MET A 282 6.14 14.30 -36.54
C MET A 282 6.72 15.32 -35.56
N HIS A 283 7.56 16.27 -36.01
CA HIS A 283 8.09 17.31 -35.13
C HIS A 283 6.99 18.27 -34.68
N GLN A 284 6.05 18.61 -35.57
CA GLN A 284 4.91 19.47 -35.24
C GLN A 284 3.90 18.73 -34.35
N VAL A 285 3.61 17.47 -34.67
CA VAL A 285 2.71 16.63 -33.86
C VAL A 285 3.28 16.42 -32.45
N GLN A 286 4.61 16.32 -32.31
CA GLN A 286 5.26 16.21 -31.02
C GLN A 286 5.03 17.43 -30.12
N ALA A 287 4.96 18.65 -30.67
CA ALA A 287 4.64 19.85 -29.90
C ALA A 287 3.21 19.83 -29.34
N ALA A 288 2.24 19.41 -30.15
CA ALA A 288 0.86 19.20 -29.69
C ALA A 288 0.81 18.11 -28.60
N MET A 289 1.52 17.01 -28.82
CA MET A 289 1.56 15.90 -27.87
C MET A 289 2.18 16.29 -26.53
N SER A 290 3.23 17.11 -26.51
CA SER A 290 3.81 17.62 -25.27
C SER A 290 2.75 18.34 -24.43
N THR A 291 1.92 19.17 -25.07
CA THR A 291 0.82 19.87 -24.39
C THR A 291 -0.21 18.89 -23.81
N VAL A 292 -0.57 17.84 -24.55
CA VAL A 292 -1.48 16.79 -24.06
C VAL A 292 -0.85 16.04 -22.88
N ILE A 293 0.44 15.68 -22.94
CA ILE A 293 1.10 14.98 -21.84
C ILE A 293 1.11 15.85 -20.58
N ASP A 294 1.51 17.12 -20.70
CA ASP A 294 1.71 18.01 -19.55
C ASP A 294 0.40 18.47 -18.91
N THR A 295 -0.64 18.71 -19.71
CA THR A 295 -1.89 19.33 -19.21
C THR A 295 -3.00 18.32 -18.93
N VAL A 296 -2.87 17.09 -19.43
CA VAL A 296 -3.95 16.09 -19.40
C VAL A 296 -3.44 14.78 -18.80
N PHE A 297 -2.43 14.14 -19.41
CA PHE A 297 -1.94 12.83 -18.96
C PHE A 297 -1.25 12.85 -17.60
N LEU A 298 -0.21 13.68 -17.41
CA LEU A 298 0.53 13.75 -16.16
C LEU A 298 -0.35 14.16 -14.97
N PRO A 299 -1.23 15.18 -15.07
CA PRO A 299 -2.12 15.53 -13.96
C PRO A 299 -3.10 14.39 -13.61
N TYR A 300 -3.65 13.70 -14.61
CA TYR A 300 -4.56 12.58 -14.39
C TYR A 300 -3.85 11.40 -13.70
N LEU A 301 -2.66 11.04 -14.20
CA LEU A 301 -1.83 10.00 -13.60
C LEU A 301 -1.47 10.33 -12.15
N ASN A 302 -0.96 11.54 -11.91
CA ASN A 302 -0.55 11.98 -10.57
C ASN A 302 -1.72 12.12 -9.60
N LEU A 303 -2.93 12.42 -10.08
CA LEU A 303 -4.13 12.42 -9.24
C LEU A 303 -4.46 11.01 -8.70
N HIS A 304 -4.26 9.97 -9.51
CA HIS A 304 -4.45 8.59 -9.04
C HIS A 304 -3.31 8.11 -8.16
N LEU A 305 -2.06 8.42 -8.51
CA LEU A 305 -0.89 8.05 -7.71
C LEU A 305 -0.84 8.76 -6.35
N ALA A 306 -1.40 9.97 -6.26
CA ALA A 306 -1.53 10.70 -5.00
C ALA A 306 -2.50 10.04 -4.01
N LYS A 307 -3.45 9.21 -4.49
CA LYS A 307 -4.29 8.39 -3.60
C LYS A 307 -3.47 7.24 -2.99
N GLY A 308 -2.55 6.70 -3.79
CA GLY A 308 -1.66 5.62 -3.39
C GLY A 308 -2.40 4.33 -3.05
N PHE A 309 -1.75 3.46 -2.28
CA PHE A 309 -2.36 2.27 -1.70
C PHE A 309 -1.99 2.16 -0.21
N PRO A 310 -2.87 1.57 0.62
CA PRO A 310 -2.61 1.38 2.05
C PRO A 310 -1.48 0.38 2.30
N LEU A 311 -0.56 0.74 3.19
CA LEU A 311 0.45 -0.19 3.71
C LEU A 311 -0.18 -1.14 4.74
N PRO A 312 0.35 -2.37 4.91
CA PRO A 312 -0.16 -3.35 5.87
C PRO A 312 0.18 -2.98 7.32
N VAL A 313 -0.45 -1.91 7.82
CA VAL A 313 -0.35 -1.45 9.21
C VAL A 313 -1.53 -2.00 10.01
N LEU A 314 -1.29 -2.36 11.27
CA LEU A 314 -2.34 -2.89 12.14
C LEU A 314 -3.46 -1.85 12.35
N PRO A 315 -4.74 -2.28 12.37
CA PRO A 315 -5.85 -1.41 12.71
C PRO A 315 -5.64 -0.73 14.08
N GLY A 316 -5.98 0.56 14.18
CA GLY A 316 -5.76 1.35 15.40
C GLY A 316 -4.38 2.00 15.51
N PHE A 317 -3.56 1.91 14.46
CA PHE A 317 -2.24 2.52 14.42
C PHE A 317 -2.02 3.36 13.16
N THR A 318 -1.20 4.40 13.28
CA THR A 318 -0.75 5.23 12.16
C THR A 318 0.76 5.36 12.16
N LEU A 319 1.33 5.48 10.97
CA LEU A 319 2.74 5.81 10.78
C LEU A 319 3.00 7.26 11.21
N GLU A 320 4.10 7.49 11.93
CA GLU A 320 4.58 8.82 12.35
C GLU A 320 6.09 8.94 12.06
N ASN A 321 6.52 10.12 11.61
CA ASN A 321 7.92 10.41 11.28
C ASN A 321 8.51 9.38 10.30
N ALA A 322 7.72 9.03 9.28
CA ALA A 322 8.07 8.03 8.28
C ALA A 322 9.09 8.58 7.28
N GLU A 323 10.13 7.79 7.03
CA GLU A 323 11.17 8.04 6.04
C GLU A 323 11.09 6.98 4.95
N ILE A 324 11.43 7.37 3.71
CA ILE A 324 11.48 6.46 2.56
C ILE A 324 12.89 6.43 2.00
N ILE A 325 13.38 5.22 1.71
CA ILE A 325 14.64 4.99 1.03
C ILE A 325 14.35 4.10 -0.18
N CYS A 326 14.80 4.50 -1.38
CA CYS A 326 14.64 3.67 -2.58
C CYS A 326 16.01 3.18 -3.05
N ARG A 327 16.28 1.88 -2.91
CA ARG A 327 17.59 1.30 -3.22
C ARG A 327 17.46 -0.19 -3.54
N ASN A 328 18.37 -0.72 -4.36
CA ASN A 328 18.48 -2.16 -4.64
C ASN A 328 17.16 -2.82 -5.06
N SER A 329 16.40 -2.17 -5.95
CA SER A 329 15.08 -2.65 -6.38
C SER A 329 14.02 -2.71 -5.27
N GLN A 330 14.16 -1.92 -4.20
CA GLN A 330 13.23 -1.89 -3.08
C GLN A 330 12.89 -0.45 -2.66
N VAL A 331 11.64 -0.26 -2.23
CA VAL A 331 11.20 0.90 -1.44
C VAL A 331 11.17 0.46 0.02
N MET A 332 11.91 1.15 0.88
CA MET A 332 11.98 0.88 2.31
C MET A 332 11.27 2.02 3.05
N VAL A 333 10.24 1.68 3.84
CA VAL A 333 9.54 2.62 4.72
C VAL A 333 9.99 2.39 6.15
N CYS A 334 10.51 3.43 6.80
CA CYS A 334 11.03 3.39 8.16
C CYS A 334 10.23 4.36 9.02
N SER A 335 9.52 3.90 10.04
CA SER A 335 8.56 4.76 10.75
C SER A 335 8.41 4.43 12.22
N ASP A 336 8.06 5.44 13.00
CA ASP A 336 7.46 5.21 14.31
C ASP A 336 5.97 4.92 14.13
N VAL A 337 5.34 4.37 15.17
CA VAL A 337 3.93 4.02 15.13
C VAL A 337 3.22 4.67 16.31
N VAL A 338 2.12 5.35 16.04
CA VAL A 338 1.28 5.97 17.05
C VAL A 338 -0.09 5.33 17.06
N HIS A 339 -0.59 5.04 18.25
CA HIS A 339 -1.93 4.52 18.44
C HIS A 339 -2.98 5.59 18.15
N THR A 340 -3.86 5.35 17.20
CA THR A 340 -4.98 6.23 16.89
C THR A 340 -6.07 5.94 17.92
N GLY A 341 -6.36 6.91 18.80
CA GLY A 341 -7.28 6.76 19.94
C GLY A 341 -8.75 6.38 19.62
N GLU A 342 -9.06 5.97 18.39
CA GLU A 342 -10.36 5.45 17.97
C GLU A 342 -10.55 3.96 18.30
N TYR A 343 -9.47 3.18 18.40
CA TYR A 343 -9.51 1.83 18.96
C TYR A 343 -9.10 1.87 20.42
N ASP A 344 -10.03 2.13 21.34
CA ASP A 344 -9.76 1.89 22.75
C ASP A 344 -9.29 0.44 22.94
N LEU A 345 -7.99 0.22 23.15
CA LEU A 345 -7.47 -1.04 23.68
C LEU A 345 -8.22 -1.43 24.97
N TYR A 346 -8.78 -0.44 25.68
CA TYR A 346 -9.71 -0.60 26.81
C TYR A 346 -11.05 -1.27 26.44
N LYS A 347 -11.53 -1.22 25.20
CA LYS A 347 -12.73 -1.96 24.74
C LYS A 347 -12.45 -3.45 24.50
N LEU A 348 -11.18 -3.86 24.39
CA LEU A 348 -10.76 -5.28 24.36
C LEU A 348 -10.65 -5.88 25.78
N LEU A 349 -10.66 -5.05 26.82
CA LEU A 349 -10.69 -5.45 28.23
C LEU A 349 -12.09 -5.20 28.82
N PRO A 350 -12.98 -6.21 28.92
CA PRO A 350 -14.19 -6.04 29.70
C PRO A 350 -13.84 -5.93 31.18
N LEU A 351 -14.14 -4.74 31.71
CA LEU A 351 -14.54 -4.43 33.09
C LEU A 351 -13.46 -4.47 34.18
N TRP A 352 -12.99 -3.27 34.54
CA TRP A 352 -12.49 -2.96 35.88
C TRP A 352 -13.09 -1.65 36.38
N VAL A 353 -14.34 -1.71 36.86
CA VAL A 353 -14.83 -0.93 38.00
C VAL A 353 -15.85 -1.81 38.71
N ASN A 354 -15.73 -1.94 40.03
CA ASN A 354 -16.50 -2.77 40.98
C ASN A 354 -15.88 -4.11 41.38
N MET A 355 -14.78 -4.05 42.12
CA MET A 355 -14.53 -4.99 43.22
C MET A 355 -13.59 -4.36 44.25
N LEU A 356 -14.05 -3.27 44.86
CA LEU A 356 -13.60 -2.80 46.17
C LEU A 356 -14.84 -2.35 46.93
N SER A 357 -15.67 -3.32 47.29
CA SER A 357 -16.69 -3.21 48.33
C SER A 357 -16.98 -4.60 48.87
N ILE A 358 -16.06 -5.07 49.72
CA ILE A 358 -16.40 -5.87 50.90
C ILE A 358 -15.73 -5.17 52.07
#